data_AF-A0A933G3A2-F1
#
_entry.id   AF-A0A933G3A2-F1
#
_cell.length_a   1.000
_cell.length_b   1.000
_cell.length_c   1.000
_cell.angle_alpha   90.00
_cell.angle_beta   90.00
_cell.angle_gamma   90.00
#
_symmetry.space_group_name_H-M   'P 1'
#
loop_
_entity.id
_entity.type
_entity.pdbx_description
1 polymer ?
#
loop_
_entity_poly.entity_id
_entity_poly.type
_entity_poly.pdbx_seq_one_letter_code
_entity_poly.pdbx_strand_id
1 'polypeptide(L)'
;MMIAAQTDLDVVRPSCELCGGGRSRHLWTLSFPGRPDPFRLFRCGGCGVVFNHPRLSVDLIHGQYDGDYYVFHERPERRWSRATQLYVEHLLG
;
A
#
# COMPACT_ATOMS: atom_id res chain seq x y z
N MET A 1 -3.00 1.78 27.85
CA MET A 1 -2.00 2.13 26.84
C MET A 1 -2.56 3.30 26.04
N MET A 2 -2.03 4.50 26.25
CA MET A 2 -2.56 5.72 25.63
C MET A 2 -2.18 5.76 24.14
N ILE A 3 -3.17 5.82 23.26
CA ILE A 3 -2.95 6.09 21.84
C ILE A 3 -2.76 7.60 21.71
N ALA A 4 -1.51 8.02 21.56
CA ALA A 4 -1.22 9.40 21.21
C ALA A 4 -1.81 9.70 19.82
N ALA A 5 -2.76 10.63 19.77
CA ALA A 5 -3.20 11.24 18.53
C ALA A 5 -1.97 11.94 17.92
N GLN A 6 -1.43 11.38 16.83
CA GLN A 6 -0.34 12.02 16.12
C GLN A 6 -0.90 13.21 15.34
N THR A 7 -0.59 14.37 15.89
CA THR A 7 -0.83 15.72 15.40
C THR A 7 -0.28 15.91 13.99
N ASP A 8 -0.98 16.73 13.20
CA ASP A 8 -0.62 17.21 11.86
C ASP A 8 0.85 17.67 11.74
N LEU A 9 1.77 16.73 11.50
CA LEU A 9 3.08 17.06 10.98
C LEU A 9 2.89 17.57 9.55
N ASP A 10 3.34 18.81 9.32
CA ASP A 10 3.29 19.56 8.06
C ASP A 10 3.26 18.64 6.83
N VAL A 11 2.06 18.43 6.31
CA VAL A 11 1.86 17.71 5.06
C VAL A 11 2.43 18.60 3.96
N VAL A 12 3.70 18.38 3.64
CA VAL A 12 4.37 19.00 2.49
C VAL A 12 3.45 18.82 1.29
N ARG A 13 2.98 19.94 0.71
CA ARG A 13 2.12 19.87 -0.47
C ARG A 13 2.94 19.30 -1.62
N PRO A 14 2.59 18.12 -2.13
CA PRO A 14 3.42 17.47 -3.12
C PRO A 14 3.27 18.13 -4.49
N SER A 15 4.38 18.18 -5.23
CA SER A 15 4.34 18.38 -6.67
C SER A 15 3.73 17.15 -7.34
N CYS A 16 2.98 17.38 -8.40
CA CYS A 16 2.47 16.30 -9.23
C CYS A 16 3.59 15.72 -10.09
N GLU A 17 3.88 14.43 -9.95
CA GLU A 17 4.90 13.75 -10.78
C GLU A 17 4.54 13.71 -12.27
N LEU A 18 3.26 13.83 -12.61
CA LEU A 18 2.80 13.75 -14.01
C LEU A 18 2.96 15.07 -14.77
N CYS A 19 2.65 16.21 -14.15
CA CYS A 19 2.68 17.52 -14.82
C CYS A 19 3.60 18.56 -14.16
N GLY A 20 4.27 18.22 -13.05
CA GLY A 20 5.12 19.12 -12.28
C GLY A 20 4.38 20.17 -11.45
N GLY A 21 3.04 20.23 -11.52
CA GLY A 21 2.25 21.26 -10.83
C GLY A 21 2.35 21.16 -9.29
N GLY A 22 2.66 22.27 -8.63
CA GLY A 22 2.78 22.35 -7.16
C GLY A 22 1.46 22.57 -6.40
N ARG A 23 0.33 22.72 -7.10
CA ARG A 23 -0.99 22.87 -6.48
C ARG A 23 -1.65 21.50 -6.35
N SER A 24 -1.66 20.98 -5.13
CA SER A 24 -2.30 19.70 -4.80
C SER A 24 -3.26 19.88 -3.63
N ARG A 25 -4.45 19.26 -3.72
CA ARG A 25 -5.47 19.25 -2.68
C ARG A 25 -5.52 17.89 -2.02
N HIS A 26 -5.38 17.82 -0.69
CA HIS A 26 -5.61 16.60 0.07
C HIS A 26 -7.07 16.15 -0.10
N LEU A 27 -7.28 14.86 -0.34
CA LEU A 27 -8.60 14.25 -0.52
C LEU A 27 -8.98 13.38 0.66
N TRP A 28 -8.07 12.51 1.10
CA TRP A 28 -8.37 11.49 2.08
C TRP A 28 -7.11 10.96 2.76
N THR A 29 -7.27 10.44 3.97
CA THR A 29 -6.24 9.67 4.69
C THR A 29 -6.84 8.34 5.12
N LEU A 30 -6.21 7.23 4.72
CA LEU A 30 -6.58 5.88 5.12
C LEU A 30 -5.48 5.32 6.04
N SER A 31 -5.88 4.68 7.13
CA SER A 31 -4.96 4.00 8.04
C SER A 31 -5.36 2.53 8.13
N PHE A 32 -4.38 1.63 8.01
CA PHE A 32 -4.60 0.19 8.05
C PHE A 32 -3.84 -0.39 9.26
N PRO A 33 -4.52 -1.09 10.19
CA PRO A 33 -3.84 -1.74 11.31
C PRO A 33 -2.73 -2.68 10.82
N GLY A 34 -1.55 -2.61 11.45
CA GLY A 34 -0.41 -3.45 11.10
C GLY A 34 0.35 -3.02 9.83
N ARG A 35 -0.02 -1.90 9.18
CA ARG A 35 0.71 -1.35 8.03
C ARG A 35 1.49 -0.08 8.42
N PRO A 36 2.66 0.16 7.79
CA PRO A 36 3.42 1.38 7.99
C PRO A 36 2.70 2.58 7.35
N ASP A 37 2.70 3.69 8.08
CA ASP A 37 2.23 5.04 7.73
C ASP A 37 0.79 5.19 7.15
N PRO A 38 0.13 6.35 7.36
CA PRO A 38 -1.16 6.61 6.73
C PRO A 38 -1.05 6.77 5.20
N PHE A 39 -1.94 6.12 4.47
CA PHE A 39 -2.08 6.28 3.02
C PHE A 39 -2.88 7.55 2.71
N ARG A 40 -2.19 8.62 2.34
CA ARG A 40 -2.78 9.93 2.03
C ARG A 40 -2.98 10.09 0.53
N LEU A 41 -4.15 10.55 0.09
CA LEU A 41 -4.50 10.83 -1.30
C LEU A 41 -4.58 12.32 -1.56
N PHE A 42 -4.05 12.76 -2.70
CA PHE A 42 -4.09 14.14 -3.18
C PHE A 42 -4.61 14.19 -4.61
N ARG A 43 -5.25 15.30 -4.98
CA ARG A 43 -5.63 15.64 -6.35
C ARG A 43 -4.83 16.83 -6.84
N CYS A 44 -4.16 16.69 -7.99
CA CYS A 44 -3.50 17.82 -8.64
C CYS A 44 -4.54 18.83 -9.16
N GLY A 45 -4.35 20.10 -8.84
CA GLY A 45 -5.17 21.20 -9.37
C GLY A 45 -4.81 21.62 -10.80
N GLY A 46 -3.71 21.09 -11.37
CA GLY A 46 -3.29 21.34 -12.75
C GLY A 46 -3.86 20.30 -13.72
N CYS A 47 -3.46 19.04 -13.58
CA CYS A 47 -3.88 17.96 -14.49
C CYS A 47 -5.01 17.07 -13.94
N GLY A 48 -5.44 17.28 -12.70
CA GLY A 48 -6.55 16.52 -12.10
C GLY A 48 -6.20 15.13 -11.58
N VAL A 49 -4.98 14.63 -11.80
CA VAL A 49 -4.56 13.28 -11.37
C VAL A 49 -4.68 13.12 -9.85
N VAL A 50 -5.10 11.94 -9.43
CA VAL A 50 -5.14 11.53 -8.02
C VAL A 50 -3.93 10.66 -7.73
N PHE A 51 -3.21 10.94 -6.64
CA PHE A 51 -1.98 10.25 -6.31
C PHE A 51 -1.75 10.20 -4.80
N ASN A 52 -0.93 9.24 -4.36
CA ASN A 52 -0.53 9.09 -2.97
C ASN A 52 0.79 9.84 -2.68
N HIS A 53 0.89 10.46 -1.49
CA HIS A 53 2.12 11.11 -1.01
C HIS A 53 2.19 11.19 0.53
N PRO A 54 3.37 11.02 1.17
CA PRO A 54 4.59 10.48 0.56
C PRO A 54 4.34 9.04 0.11
N ARG A 55 5.03 8.63 -0.97
CA ARG A 55 5.06 7.21 -1.34
C ARG A 55 6.02 6.50 -0.40
N LEU A 56 5.67 5.26 -0.06
CA LEU A 56 6.62 4.34 0.57
C LEU A 56 7.85 4.18 -0.35
N SER A 57 9.01 3.93 0.25
CA SER A 57 10.20 3.58 -0.53
C SER A 57 9.97 2.28 -1.28
N VAL A 58 10.73 2.05 -2.36
CA VAL A 58 10.66 0.80 -3.13
C VAL A 58 10.87 -0.41 -2.22
N ASP A 59 11.84 -0.35 -1.30
CA ASP A 59 12.10 -1.44 -0.34
C ASP A 59 10.90 -1.73 0.57
N LEU A 60 10.22 -0.69 1.06
CA LEU A 60 9.02 -0.84 1.88
C LEU A 60 7.84 -1.37 1.05
N ILE A 61 7.71 -0.97 -0.22
CA ILE A 61 6.70 -1.52 -1.14
C ILE A 61 6.96 -3.01 -1.35
N HIS A 62 8.21 -3.40 -1.63
CA HIS A 62 8.60 -4.80 -1.80
C HIS A 62 8.27 -5.64 -0.57
N GLY A 63 8.57 -5.14 0.64
CA GLY A 63 8.25 -5.84 1.89
C GLY A 63 6.76 -6.16 2.08
N GLN A 64 5.85 -5.35 1.52
CA GLN A 64 4.41 -5.65 1.57
C GLN A 64 4.02 -6.84 0.70
N TYR A 65 4.74 -7.07 -0.40
CA TYR A 65 4.47 -8.20 -1.29
C TYR A 65 5.07 -9.50 -0.75
N ASP A 66 6.27 -9.44 -0.20
CA ASP A 66 6.96 -10.63 0.30
C ASP A 66 6.31 -11.18 1.58
N GLY A 67 5.91 -10.33 2.53
CA GLY A 67 5.37 -10.79 3.82
C GLY A 67 3.92 -11.29 3.77
N ASP A 68 3.04 -10.55 3.08
CA ASP A 68 1.58 -10.74 3.21
C ASP A 68 0.86 -11.06 1.89
N TYR A 69 1.49 -10.80 0.74
CA TYR A 69 0.87 -11.03 -0.56
C TYR A 69 1.26 -12.40 -1.13
N TYR A 70 2.51 -12.81 -0.95
CA TYR A 70 2.99 -14.12 -1.41
C TYR A 70 2.99 -15.16 -0.29
N VAL A 71 2.05 -16.11 -0.38
CA VAL A 71 2.07 -17.39 0.37
C VAL A 71 3.32 -18.24 0.07
N PHE A 72 4.21 -17.80 -0.82
CA PHE A 72 5.44 -18.51 -1.17
C PHE A 72 6.57 -18.35 -0.15
N HIS A 73 6.38 -17.55 0.90
CA HIS A 73 7.26 -17.60 2.08
C HIS A 73 6.94 -18.78 3.02
N GLU A 74 5.90 -19.56 2.73
CA GLU A 74 5.72 -20.87 3.35
C GLU A 74 6.87 -21.81 2.97
N ARG A 75 7.25 -22.68 3.92
CA ARG A 75 8.23 -23.73 3.65
C ARG A 75 7.79 -24.54 2.42
N PRO A 76 8.71 -24.96 1.54
CA PRO A 76 8.38 -25.61 0.27
C PRO A 76 7.37 -26.76 0.38
N GLU A 77 7.40 -27.50 1.49
CA GLU A 77 6.51 -28.65 1.74
C GLU A 77 5.03 -28.24 1.90
N ARG A 78 4.76 -27.06 2.47
CA ARG A 78 3.40 -26.54 2.62
C ARG A 78 2.87 -25.94 1.31
N ARG A 79 3.77 -25.34 0.53
CA ARG A 79 3.50 -24.81 -0.81
C ARG A 79 2.94 -25.88 -1.75
N TRP A 80 3.59 -27.04 -1.80
CA TRP A 80 3.17 -28.15 -2.67
C TRP A 80 1.83 -28.75 -2.25
N SER A 81 1.59 -28.86 -0.95
CA SER A 81 0.32 -29.38 -0.43
C SER A 81 -0.85 -28.49 -0.84
N ARG A 82 -0.71 -27.16 -0.74
CA ARG A 82 -1.76 -26.20 -1.12
C ARG A 82 -2.01 -26.14 -2.62
N ALA A 83 -0.96 -26.15 -3.44
CA ALA A 83 -1.10 -26.19 -4.90
C ALA A 83 -1.78 -27.49 -5.38
N THR A 84 -1.42 -28.63 -4.77
CA THR A 84 -2.04 -29.93 -5.07
C THR A 84 -3.51 -29.93 -4.67
N GLN A 85 -3.86 -29.40 -3.49
CA GLN A 85 -5.24 -29.30 -3.05
C GLN A 85 -6.10 -28.50 -4.02
N LEU A 86 -5.66 -27.31 -4.43
CA LEU A 86 -6.39 -26.46 -5.39
C LEU A 86 -6.55 -27.15 -6.75
N TYR A 87 -5.55 -27.89 -7.21
CA TYR A 87 -5.62 -28.64 -8.45
C TYR A 87 -6.62 -29.81 -8.37
N VAL A 88 -6.62 -30.55 -7.27
CA VAL A 88 -7.59 -31.64 -7.02
C VAL A 88 -9.01 -31.09 -6.93
N GLU A 89 -9.22 -29.98 -6.22
CA GLU A 89 -10.51 -29.30 -6.13
C GLU A 89 -11.00 -28.82 -7.50
N HIS A 90 -10.11 -28.28 -8.36
CA HIS A 90 -10.48 -27.88 -9.72
C HIS A 90 -10.89 -29.07 -10.61
N LEU A 91 -10.25 -30.23 -10.46
CA LEU A 91 -10.54 -31.42 -11.26
C LEU A 91 -11.78 -32.19 -10.81
N LEU A 92 -12.12 -32.10 -9.51
CA LEU A 92 -13.21 -32.86 -8.89
C LEU A 92 -14.44 -32.01 -8.55
N GLY A 93 -14.35 -30.69 -8.72
CA GLY A 93 -15.42 -29.71 -8.50
C GLY A 93 -16.23 -29.38 -9.74
#